data_AF-T2FFK4-F1
#
_entry.id   AF-T2FFK4-F1
#
_cell.length_a   1.000
_cell.length_b   1.000
_cell.length_c   1.000
_cell.angle_alpha   90.00
_cell.angle_beta   90.00
_cell.angle_gamma   90.00
#
_symmetry.space_group_name_H-M   'P 1'
#
loop_
_entity.id
_entity.type
_entity.pdbx_description
1 polymer ?
#
loop_
_entity_poly.entity_id
_entity_poly.type
_entity_poly.pdbx_seq_one_letter_code
_entity_poly.pdbx_strand_id
1 'polypeptide(L)'
;IYEAHVGMSSSEPQISSYREFADDVLPRIRANNYNTVQLMAVMEHSYYASFGYHVTNFFAVSSRSGTPEDLKYLIDKAHCLGLRVLMDVVHSHASNNVTDGLNGFEVGQSSQESYFHTGDRGYHKLWDSRLFNYSNWEVLRFLLSNLRWWLEEFKFDGFRFDGVTSMLYHHHGINMAFTGDYHEYFSEATDVDAVVYLMLANYLIHKILPDATVIAEDVSGMPGLGRPVSEGGIGFDYRLAMA
;
A
#
# COMPACT_ATOMS: atom_id res chain seq x y z
N ILE A 1 1.82 -9.38 14.50
CA ILE A 1 1.68 -8.00 13.98
C ILE A 1 0.52 -7.34 14.71
N TYR A 2 0.70 -6.14 15.25
CA TYR A 2 -0.37 -5.31 15.79
C TYR A 2 -0.74 -4.27 14.72
N GLU A 3 -1.91 -4.42 14.11
CA GLU A 3 -2.41 -3.48 13.11
C GLU A 3 -3.08 -2.28 13.79
N ALA A 4 -2.83 -1.07 13.26
CA ALA A 4 -3.31 0.16 13.88
C ALA A 4 -3.56 1.28 12.88
N HIS A 5 -4.55 2.11 13.21
CA HIS A 5 -4.81 3.40 12.58
C HIS A 5 -4.63 4.50 13.63
N VAL A 6 -3.66 5.41 13.42
CA VAL A 6 -3.27 6.44 14.39
C VAL A 6 -4.44 7.34 14.78
N GLY A 7 -5.17 7.87 13.80
CA GLY A 7 -6.23 8.84 14.04
C GLY A 7 -7.36 8.35 14.95
N MET A 8 -7.63 7.05 15.04
CA MET A 8 -8.71 6.49 15.87
C MET A 8 -8.19 5.78 17.13
N SER A 9 -6.93 6.00 17.48
CA SER A 9 -6.30 5.35 18.64
C SER A 9 -6.58 6.05 19.97
N SER A 10 -7.23 7.22 19.94
CA SER A 10 -7.61 7.96 21.15
C SER A 10 -8.76 7.26 21.88
N SER A 11 -8.78 7.38 23.20
CA SER A 11 -9.95 7.03 24.01
C SER A 11 -11.09 8.06 23.90
N GLU A 12 -10.77 9.27 23.44
CA GLU A 12 -11.72 10.35 23.23
C GLU A 12 -12.19 10.38 21.76
N PRO A 13 -13.37 10.94 21.46
CA PRO A 13 -13.90 11.04 20.10
C PRO A 13 -13.22 12.17 19.30
N GLN A 14 -11.90 12.08 19.17
CA GLN A 14 -11.05 13.03 18.44
C GLN A 14 -10.01 12.30 17.60
N ILE A 15 -9.44 13.00 16.61
CA ILE A 15 -8.34 12.45 15.82
C ILE A 15 -7.06 12.49 16.67
N SER A 16 -6.50 11.32 16.98
CA SER A 16 -5.24 11.22 17.72
C SER A 16 -4.03 11.56 16.85
N SER A 17 -2.97 12.01 17.50
CA SER A 17 -1.70 12.35 16.86
C SER A 17 -0.69 11.19 16.84
N TYR A 18 0.31 11.29 15.95
CA TYR A 18 1.44 10.35 15.92
C TYR A 18 2.20 10.33 17.26
N ARG A 19 2.31 11.48 17.94
CA ARG A 19 2.97 11.60 19.25
C ARG A 19 2.20 10.83 20.33
N GLU A 20 0.90 11.05 20.42
CA GLU A 20 0.04 10.33 21.38
C GLU A 20 0.08 8.82 21.13
N PHE A 21 -0.04 8.38 19.87
CA PHE A 21 0.10 6.96 19.55
C PHE A 21 1.46 6.39 19.96
N ALA A 22 2.53 7.13 19.68
CA ALA A 22 3.89 6.73 20.04
C ALA A 22 4.09 6.61 21.55
N ASP A 23 3.48 7.52 22.33
CA ASP A 23 3.65 7.63 23.76
C ASP A 23 2.75 6.67 24.54
N ASP A 24 1.50 6.51 24.11
CA ASP A 24 0.47 5.81 24.87
C ASP A 24 0.16 4.41 24.35
N VAL A 25 0.33 4.16 23.05
CA VAL A 25 -0.08 2.89 22.40
C VAL A 25 1.11 1.97 22.17
N LEU A 26 2.24 2.46 21.64
CA LEU A 26 3.42 1.61 21.39
C LEU A 26 3.89 0.83 22.64
N PRO A 27 3.93 1.40 23.86
CA PRO A 27 4.29 0.62 25.06
C PRO A 27 3.34 -0.54 25.32
N ARG A 28 2.04 -0.37 25.03
CA ARG A 28 1.03 -1.43 25.19
C ARG A 28 1.24 -2.54 24.18
N ILE A 29 1.53 -2.18 22.93
CA ILE A 29 1.84 -3.15 21.87
C ILE A 29 3.03 -4.01 22.31
N ARG A 30 4.11 -3.37 22.76
CA ARG A 30 5.31 -4.09 23.24
C ARG A 30 5.05 -4.92 24.49
N ALA A 31 4.23 -4.42 25.43
CA ALA A 31 3.87 -5.13 26.66
C ALA A 31 3.07 -6.41 26.37
N ASN A 32 2.29 -6.43 25.28
CA ASN A 32 1.58 -7.62 24.79
C ASN A 32 2.44 -8.53 23.90
N ASN A 33 3.77 -8.35 23.92
CA ASN A 33 4.74 -9.21 23.23
C ASN A 33 4.64 -9.25 21.71
N TYR A 34 3.91 -8.31 21.08
CA TYR A 34 4.04 -8.07 19.65
C TYR A 34 5.46 -7.58 19.32
N ASN A 35 5.92 -7.90 18.10
CA ASN A 35 7.23 -7.52 17.57
C ASN A 35 7.16 -6.63 16.32
N THR A 36 5.97 -6.43 15.76
CA THR A 36 5.75 -5.65 14.54
C THR A 36 4.45 -4.87 14.64
N VAL A 37 4.45 -3.61 14.23
CA VAL A 37 3.29 -2.75 14.05
C VAL A 37 2.98 -2.64 12.55
N GLN A 38 1.73 -2.83 12.13
CA GLN A 38 1.26 -2.46 10.79
C GLN A 38 0.55 -1.12 10.90
N LEU A 39 1.10 -0.10 10.25
CA LEU A 39 0.60 1.27 10.34
C LEU A 39 -0.21 1.61 9.08
N MET A 40 -1.52 1.76 9.27
CA MET A 40 -2.48 2.10 8.22
C MET A 40 -2.61 3.62 8.07
N ALA A 41 -3.20 4.05 6.95
CA ALA A 41 -3.60 5.44 6.72
C ALA A 41 -2.49 6.49 6.83
N VAL A 42 -1.24 6.12 6.51
CA VAL A 42 -0.07 7.02 6.55
C VAL A 42 -0.01 7.92 5.32
N MET A 43 -0.19 7.37 4.12
CA MET A 43 -0.26 8.17 2.90
C MET A 43 -1.47 9.11 2.97
N GLU A 44 -1.28 10.38 2.62
CA GLU A 44 -2.32 11.39 2.77
C GLU A 44 -3.53 11.09 1.87
N HIS A 45 -4.70 11.24 2.48
CA HIS A 45 -6.01 10.93 1.92
C HIS A 45 -6.99 12.01 2.40
N SER A 46 -7.75 12.62 1.47
CA SER A 46 -8.66 13.73 1.84
C SER A 46 -9.93 13.23 2.55
N TYR A 47 -10.35 12.00 2.30
CA TYR A 47 -11.54 11.42 2.91
C TYR A 47 -11.18 10.53 4.11
N TYR A 48 -11.34 11.04 5.33
CA TYR A 48 -10.93 10.33 6.56
C TYR A 48 -11.58 8.94 6.71
N ALA A 49 -12.86 8.80 6.34
CA ALA A 49 -13.57 7.53 6.44
C ALA A 49 -13.19 6.51 5.34
N SER A 50 -12.30 6.87 4.41
CA SER A 50 -11.66 5.90 3.50
C SER A 50 -10.69 4.97 4.21
N PHE A 51 -10.37 5.24 5.49
CA PHE A 51 -9.42 4.46 6.28
C PHE A 51 -7.99 4.45 5.70
N GLY A 52 -7.68 5.44 4.85
CA GLY A 52 -6.40 5.54 4.14
C GLY A 52 -6.41 4.97 2.73
N TYR A 53 -7.48 4.29 2.30
CA TYR A 53 -7.49 3.59 1.02
C TYR A 53 -7.63 4.52 -0.20
N HIS A 54 -8.24 5.69 -0.05
CA HIS A 54 -8.35 6.65 -1.15
C HIS A 54 -7.24 7.72 -1.07
N VAL A 55 -6.01 7.32 -1.39
CA VAL A 55 -4.83 8.19 -1.35
C VAL A 55 -4.93 9.32 -2.37
N THR A 56 -4.62 10.55 -1.93
CA THR A 56 -4.54 11.74 -2.78
C THR A 56 -3.10 12.18 -3.02
N ASN A 57 -2.27 12.21 -1.97
CA ASN A 57 -0.90 12.71 -2.01
C ASN A 57 0.09 11.64 -1.52
N PHE A 58 0.58 10.80 -2.44
CA PHE A 58 1.32 9.56 -2.14
C PHE A 58 2.63 9.74 -1.36
N PHE A 59 3.28 10.90 -1.48
CA PHE A 59 4.54 11.20 -0.78
C PHE A 59 4.32 11.98 0.52
N ALA A 60 3.08 12.37 0.82
CA ALA A 60 2.74 13.14 2.01
C ALA A 60 2.29 12.22 3.14
N VAL A 61 2.75 12.54 4.36
CA VAL A 61 2.22 11.98 5.61
C VAL A 61 0.85 12.60 5.86
N SER A 62 -0.14 11.79 6.25
CA SER A 62 -1.46 12.34 6.55
C SER A 62 -1.39 13.34 7.69
N SER A 63 -1.77 14.57 7.37
CA SER A 63 -1.55 15.77 8.18
C SER A 63 -2.44 15.85 9.41
N ARG A 64 -3.56 15.13 9.43
CA ARG A 64 -4.53 15.15 10.53
C ARG A 64 -3.97 14.64 11.86
N SER A 65 -2.97 13.76 11.80
CA SER A 65 -2.32 13.19 12.98
C SER A 65 -0.96 13.85 13.30
N GLY A 66 -0.54 14.86 12.55
CA GLY A 66 0.69 15.61 12.83
C GLY A 66 1.60 15.76 11.62
N THR A 67 2.86 16.10 11.88
CA THR A 67 3.86 16.40 10.85
C THR A 67 4.66 15.15 10.44
N PRO A 68 5.40 15.21 9.31
CA PRO A 68 6.36 14.16 8.97
C PRO A 68 7.38 13.84 10.08
N GLU A 69 7.81 14.85 10.85
CA GLU A 69 8.75 14.66 11.96
C GLU A 69 8.10 13.93 13.15
N ASP A 70 6.79 14.06 13.33
CA ASP A 70 6.05 13.31 14.35
C ASP A 70 5.89 11.84 13.96
N LEU A 71 5.74 11.55 12.67
CA LEU A 71 5.78 10.16 12.18
C LEU A 71 7.17 9.55 12.35
N LYS A 72 8.24 10.29 12.02
CA LYS A 72 9.62 9.83 12.28
C LYS A 72 9.83 9.52 13.76
N TYR A 73 9.32 10.37 14.66
CA TYR A 73 9.36 10.12 16.10
C TYR A 73 8.66 8.82 16.50
N LEU A 74 7.47 8.56 15.94
CA LEU A 74 6.73 7.32 16.20
C LEU A 74 7.54 6.08 15.80
N ILE A 75 8.13 6.09 14.61
CA ILE A 75 8.90 4.95 14.08
C ILE A 75 10.17 4.73 14.91
N ASP A 76 10.92 5.80 15.20
CA ASP A 76 12.12 5.73 16.03
C ASP A 76 11.81 5.21 17.45
N LYS A 77 10.69 5.64 18.03
CA LYS A 77 10.24 5.15 19.33
C LYS A 77 9.82 3.68 19.28
N ALA A 78 9.16 3.22 18.21
CA ALA A 78 8.84 1.82 18.01
C ALA A 78 10.12 0.97 17.94
N HIS A 79 11.13 1.42 17.18
CA HIS A 79 12.44 0.79 17.10
C HIS A 79 13.15 0.73 18.45
N CYS A 80 13.11 1.81 19.26
CA CYS A 80 13.65 1.82 20.62
C CYS A 80 12.99 0.78 21.54
N LEU A 81 11.72 0.42 21.28
CA LEU A 81 11.00 -0.64 21.99
C LEU A 81 11.25 -2.04 21.41
N GLY A 82 12.06 -2.15 20.36
CA GLY A 82 12.35 -3.39 19.64
C GLY A 82 11.19 -3.86 18.76
N LEU A 83 10.33 -2.95 18.30
CA LEU A 83 9.24 -3.22 17.38
C LEU A 83 9.65 -2.85 15.96
N ARG A 84 9.39 -3.72 14.98
CA ARG A 84 9.39 -3.35 13.56
C ARG A 84 8.13 -2.54 13.22
N VAL A 85 8.20 -1.68 12.21
CA VAL A 85 7.05 -0.92 11.70
C VAL A 85 6.91 -1.13 10.21
N LEU A 86 5.78 -1.68 9.79
CA LEU A 86 5.38 -1.79 8.39
C LEU A 86 4.36 -0.69 8.07
N MET A 87 4.37 -0.18 6.84
CA MET A 87 3.39 0.79 6.36
C MET A 87 2.43 0.14 5.35
N ASP A 88 1.17 0.55 5.36
CA ASP A 88 0.28 0.30 4.22
C ASP A 88 0.68 1.11 3.00
N VAL A 89 0.86 0.41 1.89
CA VAL A 89 1.12 0.95 0.56
C VAL A 89 -0.11 0.70 -0.30
N VAL A 90 -0.83 1.77 -0.62
CA VAL A 90 -2.02 1.70 -1.46
C VAL A 90 -1.64 2.12 -2.88
N HIS A 91 -1.03 1.20 -3.62
CA HIS A 91 -0.65 1.42 -5.02
C HIS A 91 -1.61 0.75 -6.01
N SER A 92 -2.67 0.11 -5.51
CA SER A 92 -3.69 -0.54 -6.33
C SER A 92 -4.57 0.46 -7.09
N HIS A 93 -4.74 1.66 -6.54
CA HIS A 93 -5.55 2.73 -7.11
C HIS A 93 -5.17 4.10 -6.50
N ALA A 94 -5.77 5.17 -7.03
CA ALA A 94 -5.72 6.51 -6.46
C ALA A 94 -7.13 7.09 -6.31
N SER A 95 -7.29 8.03 -5.37
CA SER A 95 -8.53 8.79 -5.22
C SER A 95 -8.93 9.48 -6.53
N ASN A 96 -10.23 9.49 -6.83
CA ASN A 96 -10.80 10.24 -7.94
C ASN A 96 -10.95 11.75 -7.63
N ASN A 97 -10.51 12.23 -6.47
CA ASN A 97 -10.60 13.64 -6.10
C ASN A 97 -9.67 14.49 -7.00
N VAL A 98 -10.29 15.36 -7.80
CA VAL A 98 -9.63 16.20 -8.80
C VAL A 98 -8.90 17.40 -8.17
N THR A 99 -9.42 17.97 -7.08
CA THR A 99 -8.82 19.18 -6.49
C THR A 99 -7.60 18.86 -5.63
N ASP A 100 -7.59 17.71 -4.97
CA ASP A 100 -6.64 17.42 -3.90
C ASP A 100 -5.61 16.34 -4.27
N GLY A 101 -5.83 15.60 -5.35
CA GLY A 101 -5.06 14.39 -5.66
C GLY A 101 -4.56 14.31 -7.10
N LEU A 102 -3.91 13.19 -7.42
CA LEU A 102 -3.34 12.92 -8.75
C LEU A 102 -4.37 13.02 -9.88
N ASN A 103 -5.66 12.80 -9.60
CA ASN A 103 -6.72 12.93 -10.60
C ASN A 103 -6.84 14.35 -11.18
N GLY A 104 -6.30 15.37 -10.51
CA GLY A 104 -6.24 16.74 -11.03
C GLY A 104 -5.35 16.92 -12.27
N PHE A 105 -4.43 15.99 -12.53
CA PHE A 105 -3.56 16.01 -13.71
C PHE A 105 -4.24 15.43 -14.98
N GLU A 106 -5.48 14.95 -14.85
CA GLU A 106 -6.21 14.27 -15.90
C GLU A 106 -7.10 15.25 -16.66
N VAL A 107 -6.58 15.78 -17.76
CA VAL A 107 -7.21 16.83 -18.58
C VAL A 107 -7.76 16.30 -19.91
N GLY A 108 -7.85 14.98 -20.06
CA GLY A 108 -8.35 14.30 -21.27
C GLY A 108 -7.27 13.88 -22.26
N GLN A 109 -6.00 13.87 -21.81
CA GLN A 109 -4.87 13.35 -22.58
C GLN A 109 -4.93 11.83 -22.77
N SER A 110 -4.02 11.30 -23.60
CA SER A 110 -3.90 9.86 -23.79
C SER A 110 -3.38 9.17 -22.52
N SER A 111 -3.66 7.87 -22.36
CA SER A 111 -3.18 7.10 -21.19
C SER A 111 -1.64 7.06 -21.08
N GLN A 112 -0.90 7.27 -22.17
CA GLN A 112 0.57 7.31 -22.15
C GLN A 112 1.13 8.59 -21.52
N GLU A 113 0.33 9.67 -21.49
CA GLU A 113 0.68 10.97 -20.92
C GLU A 113 -0.02 11.20 -19.56
N SER A 114 -0.50 10.13 -18.95
CA SER A 114 -1.34 10.11 -17.76
C SER A 114 -0.76 9.15 -16.71
N TYR A 115 -1.13 9.36 -15.45
CA TYR A 115 -0.86 8.38 -14.39
C TYR A 115 -1.72 7.11 -14.54
N PHE A 116 -2.85 7.24 -15.23
CA PHE A 116 -3.94 6.28 -15.19
C PHE A 116 -4.26 5.74 -16.59
N HIS A 117 -5.01 4.63 -16.60
CA HIS A 117 -5.74 4.24 -17.79
C HIS A 117 -6.91 5.20 -18.07
N THR A 118 -7.41 5.17 -19.31
CA THR A 118 -8.61 5.91 -19.74
C THR A 118 -9.81 4.97 -19.89
N GLY A 119 -11.03 5.53 -19.91
CA GLY A 119 -12.27 4.76 -20.02
C GLY A 119 -12.45 3.75 -18.89
N ASP A 120 -13.11 2.62 -19.18
CA ASP A 120 -13.42 1.59 -18.18
C ASP A 120 -12.18 0.98 -17.51
N ARG A 121 -11.06 0.84 -18.25
CA ARG A 121 -9.79 0.34 -17.70
C ARG A 121 -9.17 1.31 -16.68
N GLY A 122 -9.54 2.59 -16.75
CA GLY A 122 -9.04 3.66 -15.88
C GLY A 122 -9.77 3.84 -14.56
N TYR A 123 -10.81 3.05 -14.29
CA TYR A 123 -11.73 3.32 -13.19
C TYR A 123 -12.24 2.06 -12.50
N HIS A 124 -12.03 1.99 -11.18
CA HIS A 124 -12.45 0.89 -10.34
C HIS A 124 -13.87 1.11 -9.82
N LYS A 125 -14.87 0.55 -10.50
CA LYS A 125 -16.30 0.82 -10.26
C LYS A 125 -16.77 0.59 -8.82
N LEU A 126 -16.25 -0.44 -8.14
CA LEU A 126 -16.62 -0.77 -6.76
C LEU A 126 -16.03 0.20 -5.73
N TRP A 127 -14.86 0.76 -6.03
CA TRP A 127 -14.12 1.63 -5.11
C TRP A 127 -14.16 3.10 -5.54
N ASP A 128 -14.93 3.46 -6.56
CA ASP A 128 -15.02 4.83 -7.07
C ASP A 128 -13.64 5.53 -7.22
N SER A 129 -12.69 4.86 -7.88
CA SER A 129 -11.27 5.25 -7.86
C SER A 129 -10.58 5.12 -9.22
N ARG A 130 -9.43 5.80 -9.40
CA ARG A 130 -8.62 5.75 -10.63
C ARG A 130 -7.59 4.62 -10.59
N LEU A 131 -7.38 3.96 -11.73
CA LEU A 131 -6.44 2.84 -11.88
C LEU A 131 -5.19 3.25 -12.64
N PHE A 132 -4.02 2.97 -12.06
CA PHE A 132 -2.72 3.29 -12.63
C PHE A 132 -2.47 2.56 -13.96
N ASN A 133 -1.74 3.21 -14.85
CA ASN A 133 -1.13 2.54 -16.00
C ASN A 133 0.29 2.11 -15.62
N TYR A 134 0.44 0.89 -15.09
CA TYR A 134 1.71 0.36 -14.60
C TYR A 134 2.78 0.18 -15.70
N SER A 135 2.38 0.19 -16.97
CA SER A 135 3.33 0.13 -18.10
C SER A 135 4.04 1.45 -18.38
N ASN A 136 3.51 2.57 -17.88
CA ASN A 136 4.07 3.89 -18.14
C ASN A 136 5.35 4.12 -17.32
N TRP A 137 6.39 4.59 -17.99
CA TRP A 137 7.70 4.82 -17.37
C TRP A 137 7.67 5.77 -16.17
N GLU A 138 6.94 6.88 -16.28
CA GLU A 138 6.83 7.86 -15.20
C GLU A 138 5.93 7.37 -14.05
N VAL A 139 4.98 6.45 -14.32
CA VAL A 139 4.22 5.75 -13.27
C VAL A 139 5.13 4.79 -12.51
N LEU A 140 5.95 4.00 -13.21
CA LEU A 140 6.97 3.15 -12.57
C LEU A 140 7.94 3.99 -11.72
N ARG A 141 8.44 5.11 -12.26
CA ARG A 141 9.30 6.03 -11.51
C ARG A 141 8.60 6.53 -10.25
N PHE A 142 7.36 7.00 -10.37
CA PHE A 142 6.58 7.53 -9.27
C PHE A 142 6.38 6.51 -8.15
N LEU A 143 5.86 5.32 -8.48
CA LEU A 143 5.53 4.29 -7.50
C LEU A 143 6.79 3.65 -6.88
N LEU A 144 7.82 3.33 -7.67
CA LEU A 144 9.06 2.76 -7.14
C LEU A 144 9.82 3.77 -6.26
N SER A 145 9.83 5.06 -6.65
CA SER A 145 10.44 6.12 -5.83
C SER A 145 9.65 6.34 -4.54
N ASN A 146 8.33 6.15 -4.56
CA ASN A 146 7.49 6.24 -3.38
C ASN A 146 7.86 5.17 -2.33
N LEU A 147 8.08 3.93 -2.75
CA LEU A 147 8.56 2.86 -1.85
C LEU A 147 9.91 3.22 -1.22
N ARG A 148 10.87 3.67 -2.04
CA ARG A 148 12.19 4.11 -1.56
C ARG A 148 12.08 5.27 -0.59
N TRP A 149 11.22 6.26 -0.88
CA TRP A 149 10.97 7.42 -0.02
C TRP A 149 10.57 7.00 1.40
N TRP A 150 9.59 6.11 1.52
CA TRP A 150 9.12 5.64 2.82
C TRP A 150 10.17 4.79 3.57
N LEU A 151 10.94 3.96 2.86
CA LEU A 151 12.04 3.20 3.48
C LEU A 151 13.18 4.10 3.96
N GLU A 152 13.66 5.02 3.12
CA GLU A 152 14.87 5.79 3.40
C GLU A 152 14.61 6.98 4.32
N GLU A 153 13.50 7.70 4.16
CA GLU A 153 13.24 8.93 4.93
C GLU A 153 12.59 8.66 6.29
N PHE A 154 11.71 7.65 6.35
CA PHE A 154 10.94 7.33 7.55
C PHE A 154 11.42 6.08 8.26
N LYS A 155 12.30 5.28 7.65
CA LYS A 155 12.88 4.07 8.23
C LYS A 155 11.84 2.98 8.52
N PHE A 156 10.79 2.88 7.69
CA PHE A 156 9.91 1.71 7.76
C PHE A 156 10.69 0.41 7.47
N ASP A 157 10.26 -0.66 8.11
CA ASP A 157 10.89 -1.99 8.03
C ASP A 157 10.33 -2.86 6.91
N GLY A 158 9.45 -2.30 6.08
CA GLY A 158 8.73 -3.00 5.02
C GLY A 158 7.30 -2.50 4.90
N PHE A 159 6.47 -3.24 4.18
CA PHE A 159 5.17 -2.77 3.73
C PHE A 159 4.10 -3.87 3.74
N ARG A 160 2.84 -3.45 3.77
CA ARG A 160 1.74 -4.22 3.22
C ARG A 160 1.26 -3.53 1.95
N PHE A 161 1.22 -4.24 0.83
CA PHE A 161 0.56 -3.77 -0.38
C PHE A 161 -0.93 -4.10 -0.27
N ASP A 162 -1.74 -3.06 -0.30
CA ASP A 162 -3.19 -3.14 -0.17
C ASP A 162 -3.87 -3.34 -1.54
N GLY A 163 -4.92 -4.16 -1.58
CA GLY A 163 -5.68 -4.40 -2.81
C GLY A 163 -4.89 -5.11 -3.91
N VAL A 164 -3.95 -5.99 -3.57
CA VAL A 164 -3.14 -6.74 -4.56
C VAL A 164 -4.04 -7.59 -5.47
N THR A 165 -5.15 -8.11 -4.98
CA THR A 165 -6.16 -8.79 -5.83
C THR A 165 -6.64 -7.89 -6.99
N SER A 166 -6.86 -6.60 -6.72
CA SER A 166 -7.30 -5.65 -7.73
C SER A 166 -6.22 -5.39 -8.78
N MET A 167 -4.95 -5.44 -8.37
CA MET A 167 -3.80 -5.30 -9.25
C MET A 167 -3.58 -6.52 -10.13
N LEU A 168 -3.73 -7.74 -9.59
CA LEU A 168 -3.36 -8.98 -10.29
C LEU A 168 -4.26 -9.31 -11.49
N TYR A 169 -5.48 -8.77 -11.54
CA TYR A 169 -6.46 -9.14 -12.56
C TYR A 169 -7.19 -7.92 -13.11
N HIS A 170 -7.46 -7.90 -14.42
CA HIS A 170 -8.24 -6.86 -15.08
C HIS A 170 -9.70 -6.79 -14.61
N HIS A 171 -10.26 -7.88 -14.08
CA HIS A 171 -11.57 -7.89 -13.42
C HIS A 171 -11.50 -7.56 -11.92
N HIS A 172 -10.29 -7.33 -11.39
CA HIS A 172 -10.03 -6.91 -10.02
C HIS A 172 -10.54 -7.86 -8.92
N GLY A 173 -10.74 -9.13 -9.27
CA GLY A 173 -11.44 -10.11 -8.42
C GLY A 173 -12.93 -9.82 -8.15
N ILE A 174 -13.53 -8.78 -8.75
CA ILE A 174 -14.93 -8.40 -8.51
C ILE A 174 -15.85 -9.43 -9.16
N ASN A 175 -16.81 -9.93 -8.37
CA ASN A 175 -17.77 -10.96 -8.80
C ASN A 175 -17.11 -12.25 -9.32
N MET A 176 -15.86 -12.51 -8.90
CA MET A 176 -15.14 -13.73 -9.23
C MET A 176 -15.07 -14.64 -8.01
N ALA A 177 -15.21 -15.94 -8.26
CA ALA A 177 -14.86 -16.97 -7.29
C ALA A 177 -13.49 -17.54 -7.69
N PHE A 178 -12.63 -17.76 -6.70
CA PHE A 178 -11.37 -18.47 -6.90
C PHE A 178 -11.53 -19.87 -6.29
N THR A 179 -11.67 -20.86 -7.15
CA THR A 179 -11.89 -22.26 -6.76
C THR A 179 -10.58 -23.01 -6.52
N GLY A 180 -9.47 -22.44 -6.96
CA GLY A 180 -8.15 -23.06 -6.95
C GLY A 180 -7.78 -23.69 -8.30
N ASP A 181 -8.62 -23.57 -9.33
CA ASP A 181 -8.25 -23.89 -10.71
C ASP A 181 -7.21 -22.89 -11.22
N TYR A 182 -6.10 -23.38 -11.75
CA TYR A 182 -4.98 -22.55 -12.16
C TYR A 182 -5.30 -21.67 -13.37
N HIS A 183 -6.33 -22.01 -14.15
CA HIS A 183 -6.81 -21.17 -15.24
C HIS A 183 -7.43 -19.85 -14.76
N GLU A 184 -7.88 -19.76 -13.50
CA GLU A 184 -8.40 -18.53 -12.90
C GLU A 184 -7.26 -17.55 -12.58
N TYR A 185 -6.06 -18.08 -12.31
CA TYR A 185 -4.87 -17.30 -11.91
C TYR A 185 -4.00 -16.88 -13.10
N PHE A 186 -3.89 -17.75 -14.11
CA PHE A 186 -2.99 -17.59 -15.25
C PHE A 186 -3.78 -17.60 -16.56
N SER A 187 -4.28 -16.44 -16.97
CA SER A 187 -5.04 -16.26 -18.21
C SER A 187 -4.88 -14.84 -18.77
N GLU A 188 -5.61 -14.52 -19.84
CA GLU A 188 -5.68 -13.15 -20.37
C GLU A 188 -6.31 -12.15 -19.38
N ALA A 189 -6.94 -12.64 -18.31
CA ALA A 189 -7.43 -11.78 -17.23
C ALA A 189 -6.32 -11.29 -16.29
N THR A 190 -5.16 -11.95 -16.27
CA THR A 190 -4.03 -11.57 -15.42
C THR A 190 -3.38 -10.29 -15.93
N ASP A 191 -3.27 -9.28 -15.07
CA ASP A 191 -2.66 -8.00 -15.43
C ASP A 191 -1.12 -8.10 -15.35
N VAL A 192 -0.49 -8.35 -16.49
CA VAL A 192 0.96 -8.50 -16.58
C VAL A 192 1.69 -7.20 -16.25
N ASP A 193 1.12 -6.04 -16.57
CA ASP A 193 1.75 -4.73 -16.30
C ASP A 193 1.88 -4.53 -14.78
N ALA A 194 0.80 -4.84 -14.05
CA ALA A 194 0.80 -4.79 -12.59
C ALA A 194 1.72 -5.83 -11.96
N VAL A 195 1.74 -7.08 -12.47
CA VAL A 195 2.66 -8.13 -11.98
C VAL A 195 4.12 -7.70 -12.15
N VAL A 196 4.49 -7.12 -13.30
CA VAL A 196 5.84 -6.60 -13.55
C VAL A 196 6.19 -5.49 -12.56
N TYR A 197 5.27 -4.55 -12.32
CA TYR A 197 5.46 -3.52 -11.30
C TYR A 197 5.73 -4.12 -9.91
N LEU A 198 4.92 -5.09 -9.48
CA LEU A 198 5.07 -5.76 -8.18
C LEU A 198 6.40 -6.52 -8.07
N MET A 199 6.86 -7.17 -9.14
CA MET A 199 8.18 -7.82 -9.17
C MET A 199 9.31 -6.80 -9.03
N LEU A 200 9.25 -5.68 -9.77
CA LEU A 200 10.23 -4.60 -9.67
C LEU A 200 10.25 -3.97 -8.27
N ALA A 201 9.06 -3.75 -7.69
CA ALA A 201 8.89 -3.22 -6.34
C ALA A 201 9.53 -4.15 -5.30
N ASN A 202 9.18 -5.44 -5.29
CA ASN A 202 9.74 -6.40 -4.35
C ASN A 202 11.26 -6.55 -4.53
N TYR A 203 11.75 -6.60 -5.77
CA TYR A 203 13.20 -6.63 -6.02
C TYR A 203 13.89 -5.38 -5.47
N LEU A 204 13.34 -4.19 -5.70
CA LEU A 204 13.89 -2.93 -5.21
C LEU A 204 13.91 -2.87 -3.67
N ILE A 205 12.79 -3.20 -3.01
CA ILE A 205 12.66 -3.16 -1.55
C ILE A 205 13.74 -4.04 -0.90
N HIS A 206 13.87 -5.29 -1.34
CA HIS A 206 14.86 -6.22 -0.79
C HIS A 206 16.31 -5.90 -1.20
N LYS A 207 16.52 -5.06 -2.23
CA LYS A 207 17.84 -4.51 -2.54
C LYS A 207 18.23 -3.34 -1.63
N ILE A 208 17.27 -2.51 -1.24
CA ILE A 208 17.49 -1.38 -0.31
C ILE A 208 17.61 -1.89 1.12
N LEU A 209 16.68 -2.75 1.54
CA LEU A 209 16.59 -3.32 2.88
C LEU A 209 16.44 -4.85 2.76
N PRO A 210 17.55 -5.61 2.77
CA PRO A 210 17.50 -7.08 2.61
C PRO A 210 16.64 -7.81 3.62
N ASP A 211 16.51 -7.28 4.84
CA ASP A 211 15.71 -7.87 5.92
C ASP A 211 14.25 -7.34 5.93
N ALA A 212 13.81 -6.61 4.91
CA ALA A 212 12.46 -6.08 4.81
C ALA A 212 11.39 -7.17 4.93
N THR A 213 10.18 -6.78 5.29
CA THR A 213 9.01 -7.67 5.20
C THR A 213 7.93 -7.01 4.35
N VAL A 214 7.58 -7.64 3.23
CA VAL A 214 6.57 -7.17 2.29
C VAL A 214 5.41 -8.16 2.25
N ILE A 215 4.23 -7.67 2.62
CA ILE A 215 3.00 -8.47 2.75
C ILE A 215 2.06 -8.10 1.61
N ALA A 216 1.48 -9.10 0.93
CA ALA A 216 0.40 -8.89 -0.02
C ALA A 216 -0.97 -9.04 0.65
N GLU A 217 -1.84 -8.06 0.49
CA GLU A 217 -3.27 -8.23 0.70
C GLU A 217 -3.92 -8.77 -0.59
N ASP A 218 -4.00 -10.09 -0.68
CA ASP A 218 -4.61 -10.78 -1.82
C ASP A 218 -5.58 -11.84 -1.31
N VAL A 219 -6.84 -11.80 -1.77
CA VAL A 219 -7.87 -12.79 -1.42
C VAL A 219 -7.89 -13.98 -2.39
N SER A 220 -7.27 -13.86 -3.57
CA SER A 220 -7.48 -14.81 -4.68
C SER A 220 -6.85 -16.19 -4.52
N GLY A 221 -5.63 -16.26 -4.00
CA GLY A 221 -4.86 -17.50 -3.95
C GLY A 221 -3.60 -17.52 -4.82
N MET A 222 -3.28 -16.42 -5.54
CA MET A 222 -2.32 -16.42 -6.65
C MET A 222 -1.04 -17.24 -6.35
N PRO A 223 -0.82 -18.39 -7.03
CA PRO A 223 0.36 -19.19 -6.83
C PRO A 223 1.63 -18.42 -7.21
N GLY A 224 2.70 -18.57 -6.41
CA GLY A 224 3.96 -17.86 -6.64
C GLY A 224 4.01 -16.41 -6.12
N LEU A 225 2.91 -15.89 -5.56
CA LEU A 225 2.87 -14.54 -4.97
C LEU A 225 3.95 -14.36 -3.88
N GLY A 226 4.09 -15.36 -3.02
CA GLY A 226 5.05 -15.41 -1.90
C GLY A 226 6.40 -16.07 -2.21
N ARG A 227 6.81 -16.14 -3.49
CA ARG A 227 8.13 -16.68 -3.89
C ARG A 227 9.05 -15.56 -4.39
N PRO A 228 10.38 -15.65 -4.15
CA PRO A 228 11.32 -14.65 -4.62
C PRO A 228 11.25 -14.39 -6.13
N VAL A 229 11.48 -13.14 -6.54
CA VAL A 229 11.52 -12.74 -7.96
C VAL A 229 12.55 -13.54 -8.75
N SER A 230 13.69 -13.87 -8.14
CA SER A 230 14.75 -14.67 -8.77
C SER A 230 14.35 -16.11 -9.10
N GLU A 231 13.27 -16.61 -8.50
CA GLU A 231 12.71 -17.93 -8.77
C GLU A 231 11.51 -17.89 -9.74
N GLY A 232 11.18 -16.70 -10.27
CA GLY A 232 9.99 -16.48 -11.09
C GLY A 232 8.71 -16.19 -10.31
N GLY A 233 8.81 -15.93 -9.00
CA GLY A 233 7.67 -15.45 -8.19
C GLY A 233 7.48 -13.94 -8.26
N ILE A 234 6.47 -13.44 -7.54
CA ILE A 234 6.16 -11.99 -7.49
C ILE A 234 7.01 -11.26 -6.43
N GLY A 235 7.51 -11.98 -5.42
CA GLY A 235 8.52 -11.50 -4.48
C GLY A 235 8.03 -11.05 -3.12
N PHE A 236 6.75 -11.21 -2.78
CA PHE A 236 6.25 -10.94 -1.43
C PHE A 236 6.77 -12.01 -0.45
N ASP A 237 6.88 -11.65 0.83
CA ASP A 237 7.28 -12.57 1.89
C ASP A 237 6.10 -13.33 2.49
N TYR A 238 4.98 -12.63 2.62
CA TYR A 238 3.74 -13.15 3.20
C TYR A 238 2.53 -12.69 2.40
N ARG A 239 1.42 -13.41 2.56
CA ARG A 239 0.09 -12.92 2.21
C ARG A 239 -0.81 -12.99 3.43
N LEU A 240 -1.82 -12.13 3.49
CA LEU A 240 -2.84 -12.22 4.53
C LEU A 240 -3.75 -13.44 4.30
N ALA A 241 -4.00 -14.22 5.35
CA ALA A 241 -4.99 -15.30 5.33
C ALA A 241 -6.39 -14.71 5.57
N MET A 242 -7.05 -14.29 4.49
CA MET A 242 -8.31 -13.53 4.53
C MET A 242 -9.58 -14.38 4.41
N ALA A 243 -9.44 -15.71 4.30
CA ALA A 243 -10.52 -16.69 4.18
C ALA A 243 -10.69 -17.49 5.48
#